data_AF-A0A5N5XQX4-F1
#
_entry.id   AF-A0A5N5XQX4-F1
#
_cell.length_a   1.000
_cell.length_b   1.000
_cell.length_c   1.000
_cell.angle_alpha   90.00
_cell.angle_beta   90.00
_cell.angle_gamma   90.00
#
_symmetry.space_group_name_H-M   'P 1'
#
loop_
_entity.id
_entity.type
_entity.pdbx_description
1 polymer ?
#
loop_
_entity_poly.entity_id
_entity_poly.type
_entity_poly.pdbx_seq_one_letter_code
_entity_poly.pdbx_strand_id
1 'polypeptide(L)'
;MRIIPYELFEYTPELSIKALRKEFGMYDYCLNKNKKNKAMQFFLDMGRNYFNLSFVKWIKEMQKRKYYINSFHLSYLQKIENKYEIVNTNLFLILECCIQWEIKNFLPYKKNVSWFEIIKKFLNKDIYYNFNFNLDIFDSLKKMYIEHFMKLNQKKNFKPKNLDMTKVFNLFSSMLYNKIN
;
A
#
# COMPACT_ATOMS: atom_id res chain seq x y z
N MET A 1 -10.76 -1.55 1.21
CA MET A 1 -9.76 -1.09 0.22
C MET A 1 -8.40 -1.10 0.93
N ARG A 2 -7.26 -1.34 0.27
CA ARG A 2 -5.99 -1.43 1.02
C ARG A 2 -5.49 -0.04 1.46
N ILE A 3 -4.72 -0.03 2.54
CA ILE A 3 -3.98 1.16 2.97
C ILE A 3 -2.99 1.51 1.87
N ILE A 4 -2.91 2.80 1.58
CA ILE A 4 -1.97 3.30 0.58
C ILE A 4 -0.69 3.67 1.29
N PRO A 5 0.45 3.09 0.87
CA PRO A 5 1.73 3.51 1.38
C PRO A 5 1.94 5.02 1.26
N TYR A 6 2.49 5.67 2.28
CA TYR A 6 2.63 7.11 2.28
C TYR A 6 3.53 7.60 1.15
N GLU A 7 4.54 6.80 0.79
CA GLU A 7 5.45 7.07 -0.32
C GLU A 7 4.73 7.06 -1.67
N LEU A 8 3.59 6.39 -1.75
CA LEU A 8 2.81 6.28 -2.98
C LEU A 8 1.77 7.38 -3.13
N PHE A 9 1.48 8.19 -2.11
CA PHE A 9 0.42 9.21 -2.18
C PHE A 9 0.56 10.12 -3.40
N GLU A 10 1.76 10.64 -3.66
CA GLU A 10 1.99 11.54 -4.81
C GLU A 10 1.78 10.87 -6.18
N TYR A 11 1.81 9.53 -6.23
CA TYR A 11 1.59 8.75 -7.44
C TYR A 11 0.20 8.13 -7.49
N THR A 12 -0.57 8.18 -6.41
CA THR A 12 -1.83 7.47 -6.28
C THR A 12 -2.93 8.11 -7.13
N PRO A 13 -3.77 7.32 -7.85
CA PRO A 13 -4.91 7.85 -8.59
C PRO A 13 -5.90 8.61 -7.70
N GLU A 14 -6.52 9.67 -8.24
CA GLU A 14 -7.43 10.54 -7.48
C GLU A 14 -8.59 9.79 -6.84
N LEU A 15 -9.21 8.86 -7.57
CA LEU A 15 -10.33 8.07 -7.09
C LEU A 15 -9.93 7.21 -5.89
N SER A 16 -8.72 6.64 -5.90
CA SER A 16 -8.20 5.82 -4.80
C SER A 16 -7.95 6.68 -3.56
N ILE A 17 -7.35 7.87 -3.71
CA ILE A 17 -7.14 8.80 -2.59
C ILE A 17 -8.48 9.27 -2.01
N LYS A 18 -9.45 9.64 -2.86
CA LYS A 18 -10.78 10.09 -2.42
C LYS A 18 -11.55 8.97 -1.72
N ALA A 19 -11.42 7.73 -2.18
CA ALA A 19 -12.08 6.59 -1.56
C ALA A 19 -11.59 6.32 -0.13
N LEU A 20 -10.31 6.61 0.17
CA LEU A 20 -9.76 6.41 1.52
C LEU A 20 -10.45 7.28 2.57
N ARG A 21 -11.06 8.40 2.17
CA ARG A 21 -11.86 9.29 3.03
C ARG A 21 -12.94 8.55 3.83
N LYS A 22 -13.59 7.54 3.22
CA LYS A 22 -14.63 6.76 3.91
C LYS A 22 -14.04 5.79 4.93
N GLU A 23 -12.81 5.37 4.68
CA GLU A 23 -12.23 4.20 5.32
C GLU A 23 -11.38 4.58 6.54
N PHE A 24 -10.78 5.78 6.56
CA PHE A 24 -9.93 6.22 7.66
C PHE A 24 -10.63 6.27 9.02
N GLY A 25 -11.92 6.61 9.07
CA GLY A 25 -12.71 6.54 10.31
C GLY A 25 -13.17 5.12 10.69
N MET A 26 -13.21 4.20 9.73
CA MET A 26 -13.67 2.83 9.95
C MET A 26 -12.56 1.90 10.43
N TYR A 27 -11.31 2.12 10.03
CA TYR A 27 -10.22 1.19 10.32
C TYR A 27 -9.77 1.21 11.79
N ASP A 28 -9.63 2.36 12.44
CA ASP A 28 -9.34 2.40 13.89
C ASP A 28 -10.44 1.69 14.70
N TYR A 29 -11.70 1.92 14.33
CA TYR A 29 -12.84 1.22 14.93
C TYR A 29 -12.79 -0.30 14.67
N CYS A 30 -12.49 -0.72 13.45
CA CYS A 30 -12.39 -2.14 13.08
C CYS A 30 -11.17 -2.85 13.68
N LEU A 31 -10.03 -2.18 13.84
CA LEU A 31 -8.83 -2.76 14.47
C LEU A 31 -9.07 -2.97 15.97
N ASN A 32 -9.77 -2.04 16.62
CA ASN A 32 -10.12 -2.15 18.04
C ASN A 32 -11.17 -3.24 18.31
N LYS A 33 -12.13 -3.46 17.40
CA LYS A 33 -13.15 -4.52 17.56
C LYS A 33 -12.78 -5.88 16.99
N ASN A 34 -11.89 -5.95 15.99
CA ASN A 34 -11.67 -7.15 15.19
C ASN A 34 -10.20 -7.56 15.17
N LYS A 35 -9.68 -7.93 16.36
CA LYS A 35 -8.32 -8.45 16.60
C LYS A 35 -7.93 -9.67 15.74
N LYS A 36 -8.86 -10.25 14.98
CA LYS A 36 -8.63 -11.42 14.10
C LYS A 36 -8.42 -11.04 12.63
N ASN A 37 -8.36 -9.75 12.27
CA ASN A 37 -8.10 -9.35 10.87
C ASN A 37 -6.65 -9.69 10.47
N LYS A 38 -6.45 -10.90 9.94
CA LYS A 38 -5.13 -11.44 9.55
C LYS A 38 -4.35 -10.54 8.58
N ALA A 39 -5.03 -9.83 7.69
CA ALA A 39 -4.37 -8.92 6.75
C ALA A 39 -3.72 -7.73 7.46
N MET A 40 -4.29 -7.33 8.60
CA MET A 40 -3.82 -6.17 9.37
C MET A 40 -2.93 -6.53 10.55
N GLN A 41 -3.14 -7.71 11.13
CA GLN A 41 -2.44 -8.16 12.33
C GLN A 41 -0.92 -8.16 12.14
N PHE A 42 -0.44 -8.64 10.99
CA PHE A 42 1.00 -8.64 10.68
C PHE A 42 1.66 -7.25 10.83
N PHE A 43 0.97 -6.18 10.41
CA PHE A 43 1.51 -4.82 10.53
C PHE A 43 1.47 -4.31 11.97
N LEU A 44 0.43 -4.68 12.72
CA LEU A 44 0.33 -4.37 14.15
C LEU A 44 1.43 -5.08 14.94
N ASP A 45 1.71 -6.34 14.62
CA ASP A 45 2.74 -7.16 15.29
C ASP A 45 4.15 -6.58 15.07
N MET A 46 4.38 -5.90 13.95
CA MET A 46 5.61 -5.13 13.70
C MET A 46 5.69 -3.81 14.49
N GLY A 47 4.72 -3.52 15.37
CA GLY A 47 4.64 -2.27 16.14
C GLY A 47 4.33 -1.04 15.28
N ARG A 48 3.90 -1.22 14.02
CA ARG A 48 3.75 -0.11 13.08
C ARG A 48 2.35 0.47 13.11
N ASN A 49 2.20 1.73 13.52
CA ASN A 49 0.98 2.49 13.26
C ASN A 49 1.04 3.17 11.88
N TYR A 50 1.01 2.34 10.84
CA TYR A 50 1.07 2.79 9.45
C TYR A 50 -0.10 3.69 9.06
N PHE A 51 -1.24 3.49 9.72
CA PHE A 51 -2.47 4.21 9.41
C PHE A 51 -2.39 5.68 9.78
N ASN A 52 -1.81 6.02 10.93
CA ASN A 52 -1.72 7.40 11.37
C ASN A 52 -0.87 8.23 10.42
N LEU A 53 0.29 7.70 10.00
CA LEU A 53 1.14 8.36 9.00
C LEU A 53 0.42 8.47 7.65
N SER A 54 -0.28 7.41 7.24
CA SER A 54 -1.05 7.44 6.00
C SER A 54 -2.21 8.44 6.04
N PHE A 55 -2.80 8.69 7.22
CA PHE A 55 -3.87 9.64 7.41
C PHE A 55 -3.38 11.09 7.34
N VAL A 56 -2.31 11.40 8.07
CA VAL A 56 -1.65 12.73 8.03
C VAL A 56 -1.20 13.04 6.60
N LYS A 57 -0.53 12.10 5.93
CA LYS A 57 -0.05 12.26 4.56
C LYS A 57 -1.19 12.32 3.55
N TRP A 58 -2.26 11.56 3.76
CA TRP A 58 -3.49 11.69 2.98
C TRP A 58 -4.08 13.09 3.09
N ILE A 59 -4.20 13.67 4.30
CA ILE A 59 -4.68 15.05 4.47
C ILE A 59 -3.78 16.02 3.71
N LYS A 60 -2.46 15.92 3.88
CA LYS A 60 -1.49 16.78 3.19
C LYS A 60 -1.62 16.66 1.67
N GLU A 61 -1.77 15.44 1.14
CA GLU A 61 -1.94 15.22 -0.29
C GLU A 61 -3.30 15.72 -0.80
N MET A 62 -4.38 15.57 -0.03
CA MET A 62 -5.70 16.11 -0.35
C MET A 62 -5.68 17.63 -0.40
N GLN A 63 -5.03 18.30 0.56
CA GLN A 63 -4.84 19.76 0.55
C GLN A 63 -4.04 20.22 -0.66
N LYS A 64 -2.91 19.56 -0.95
CA LYS A 64 -2.08 19.83 -2.12
C LYS A 64 -2.87 19.74 -3.43
N ARG A 65 -3.76 18.74 -3.54
CA ARG A 65 -4.64 18.54 -4.70
C ARG A 65 -5.94 19.36 -4.67
N LYS A 66 -6.10 20.26 -3.68
CA LYS A 66 -7.28 21.12 -3.48
C LYS A 66 -8.59 20.33 -3.35
N TYR A 67 -8.55 19.17 -2.70
CA TYR A 67 -9.76 18.41 -2.39
C TYR A 67 -10.35 18.79 -1.04
N TYR A 68 -11.67 18.60 -0.95
CA TYR A 68 -12.40 18.75 0.29
C TYR A 68 -11.98 17.70 1.33
N ILE A 69 -11.69 18.18 2.53
CA ILE A 69 -11.45 17.40 3.74
C ILE A 69 -12.48 17.87 4.76
N ASN A 70 -13.22 16.93 5.37
CA ASN A 70 -14.24 17.32 6.34
C ASN A 70 -13.60 17.80 7.67
N SER A 71 -14.38 18.54 8.44
CA SER A 71 -13.95 19.08 9.74
C SER A 71 -13.53 17.97 10.72
N PHE A 72 -14.24 16.83 10.72
CA PHE A 72 -13.89 15.68 11.56
C PHE A 72 -12.44 15.22 11.34
N HIS A 73 -12.01 15.02 10.09
CA HIS A 73 -10.66 14.57 9.77
C HIS A 73 -9.61 15.61 10.16
N LEU A 74 -9.90 16.90 9.99
CA LEU A 74 -9.01 17.99 10.40
C LEU A 74 -8.88 18.06 11.93
N SER A 75 -9.99 17.97 12.66
CA SER A 75 -9.99 17.92 14.12
C SER A 75 -9.31 16.66 14.66
N TYR A 76 -9.43 15.53 13.95
CA TYR A 76 -8.72 14.31 14.31
C TYR A 76 -7.20 14.49 14.14
N LEU A 77 -6.75 15.02 13.00
CA LEU A 77 -5.34 15.32 12.74
C LEU A 77 -4.72 16.18 13.85
N GLN A 78 -5.39 17.27 14.23
CA GLN A 78 -4.92 18.19 15.28
C GLN A 78 -4.68 17.49 16.63
N LYS A 79 -5.45 16.45 16.95
CA LYS A 79 -5.26 15.68 18.20
C LYS A 79 -4.06 14.74 18.16
N ILE A 80 -3.56 14.39 16.97
CA ILE A 80 -2.58 13.31 16.75
C ILE A 80 -1.17 13.87 16.49
N GLU A 81 -1.04 15.04 15.85
CA GLU A 81 0.27 15.57 15.40
C GLU A 81 1.32 15.78 16.51
N ASN A 82 0.93 15.76 17.79
CA ASN A 82 1.84 15.98 18.92
C ASN A 82 2.38 14.71 19.59
N LYS A 83 2.06 13.49 19.11
CA LYS A 83 2.28 12.26 19.91
C LYS A 83 2.92 11.07 19.21
N TYR A 84 3.19 11.11 17.90
CA TYR A 84 3.55 9.90 17.16
C TYR A 84 4.85 10.02 16.37
N GLU A 85 5.61 8.94 16.41
CA GLU A 85 6.84 8.79 15.65
C GLU A 85 6.56 8.44 14.19
N ILE A 86 7.40 8.96 13.31
CA ILE A 86 7.38 8.64 11.89
C ILE A 86 7.93 7.22 11.73
N VAL A 87 7.13 6.33 11.16
CA VAL A 87 7.53 4.95 10.88
C VAL A 87 7.86 4.79 9.40
N ASN A 88 9.03 4.21 9.10
CA ASN A 88 9.40 3.85 7.74
C ASN A 88 8.52 2.72 7.20
N THR A 89 8.08 2.82 5.95
CA THR A 89 7.27 1.79 5.30
C THR A 89 8.12 0.59 4.90
N ASN A 90 7.52 -0.60 4.93
CA ASN A 90 8.17 -1.79 4.39
C ASN A 90 8.13 -1.77 2.86
N LEU A 91 9.28 -1.96 2.21
CA LEU A 91 9.40 -2.00 0.75
C LEU A 91 8.47 -3.03 0.09
N PHE A 92 8.29 -4.23 0.66
CA PHE A 92 7.37 -5.24 0.13
C PHE A 92 5.91 -4.81 0.22
N LEU A 93 5.55 -3.92 1.14
CA LEU A 93 4.22 -3.32 1.19
C LEU A 93 4.01 -2.35 0.01
N ILE A 94 5.04 -1.54 -0.29
CA ILE A 94 5.04 -0.64 -1.45
C ILE A 94 4.91 -1.46 -2.74
N LEU A 95 5.73 -2.50 -2.89
CA LEU A 95 5.70 -3.42 -4.04
C LEU A 95 4.33 -4.07 -4.20
N GLU A 96 3.77 -4.59 -3.11
CA GLU A 96 2.43 -5.19 -3.13
C GLU A 96 1.39 -4.19 -3.63
N CYS A 97 1.41 -2.96 -3.09
CA CYS A 97 0.42 -1.96 -3.43
C CYS A 97 0.52 -1.58 -4.93
N CYS A 98 1.74 -1.43 -5.45
CA CYS A 98 1.99 -1.17 -6.86
C CYS A 98 1.48 -2.33 -7.74
N ILE A 99 1.78 -3.58 -7.39
CA ILE A 99 1.28 -4.76 -8.11
C ILE A 99 -0.26 -4.78 -8.12
N GLN A 100 -0.90 -4.51 -6.99
CA GLN A 100 -2.35 -4.50 -6.93
C GLN A 100 -3.01 -3.41 -7.78
N TRP A 101 -2.38 -2.26 -7.88
CA TRP A 101 -2.88 -1.18 -8.72
C TRP A 101 -2.69 -1.47 -10.19
N GLU A 102 -1.56 -2.06 -10.56
CA GLU A 102 -1.32 -2.59 -11.90
C GLU A 102 -2.40 -3.62 -12.29
N ILE A 103 -2.63 -4.64 -11.45
CA ILE A 103 -3.66 -5.68 -11.70
C ILE A 103 -5.07 -5.10 -11.86
N LYS A 104 -5.37 -4.02 -11.14
CA LYS A 104 -6.67 -3.35 -11.17
C LYS A 104 -6.75 -2.25 -12.23
N ASN A 105 -5.73 -2.11 -13.08
CA ASN A 105 -5.63 -1.10 -14.13
C ASN A 105 -5.79 0.34 -13.59
N PHE A 106 -5.34 0.59 -12.36
CA PHE A 106 -5.27 1.94 -11.83
C PHE A 106 -4.07 2.64 -12.43
N LEU A 107 -4.26 3.81 -13.04
CA LEU A 107 -3.16 4.59 -13.58
C LEU A 107 -2.54 5.49 -12.50
N PRO A 108 -1.20 5.61 -12.44
CA PRO A 108 -0.55 6.60 -11.60
C PRO A 108 -1.04 8.02 -11.89
N TYR A 109 -1.08 8.85 -10.86
CA TYR A 109 -1.42 10.27 -10.97
C TYR A 109 -0.48 11.01 -11.93
N LYS A 110 0.83 10.70 -11.85
CA LYS A 110 1.81 11.17 -12.83
C LYS A 110 1.77 10.23 -14.03
N LYS A 111 0.96 10.57 -15.05
CA LYS A 111 0.66 9.74 -16.24
C LYS A 111 1.89 9.25 -17.01
N ASN A 112 3.05 9.90 -16.86
CA ASN A 112 4.28 9.55 -17.56
C ASN A 112 5.17 8.55 -16.79
N VAL A 113 4.63 7.90 -15.75
CA VAL A 113 5.37 6.92 -14.96
C VAL A 113 4.47 5.71 -14.71
N SER A 114 5.00 4.51 -14.95
CA SER A 114 4.35 3.22 -14.66
C SER A 114 4.52 2.80 -13.20
N TRP A 115 3.71 1.86 -12.71
CA TRP A 115 3.91 1.28 -11.37
C TRP A 115 5.24 0.57 -11.22
N PHE A 116 5.74 -0.05 -12.29
CA PHE A 116 7.08 -0.64 -12.36
C PHE A 116 8.18 0.41 -12.12
N GLU A 117 8.12 1.55 -12.81
CA GLU A 117 9.12 2.62 -12.63
C GLU A 117 9.04 3.25 -11.24
N ILE A 118 7.84 3.36 -10.67
CA ILE A 118 7.66 3.85 -9.30
C ILE A 118 8.34 2.91 -8.31
N ILE A 119 8.06 1.60 -8.37
CA ILE A 119 8.66 0.65 -7.43
C ILE A 119 10.17 0.51 -7.63
N LYS A 120 10.66 0.59 -8.87
CA LYS A 120 12.10 0.61 -9.17
C LYS A 120 12.83 1.76 -8.47
N LYS A 121 12.19 2.94 -8.38
CA LYS A 121 12.74 4.09 -7.64
C LYS A 121 12.84 3.84 -6.13
N PHE A 122 11.96 3.02 -5.56
CA PHE A 122 12.02 2.65 -4.14
C PHE A 122 13.05 1.55 -3.89
N LEU A 123 13.11 0.54 -4.75
CA LEU A 123 14.09 -0.55 -4.66
C LEU A 123 15.53 -0.04 -4.79
N ASN A 124 15.80 0.92 -5.68
CA ASN A 124 17.13 1.48 -5.86
C ASN A 124 17.60 2.39 -4.70
N LYS A 125 16.70 2.81 -3.81
CA LYS A 125 17.05 3.64 -2.64
C LYS A 125 17.45 2.80 -1.42
N ASP A 126 17.08 1.52 -1.40
CA ASP A 126 17.43 0.62 -0.32
C ASP A 126 18.84 0.06 -0.56
N ILE A 127 19.83 0.68 0.09
CA ILE A 127 21.27 0.37 -0.03
C ILE A 127 21.56 -1.10 0.38
N TYR A 128 20.66 -1.70 1.15
CA TYR A 128 20.83 -3.04 1.71
C TYR A 128 20.55 -4.19 0.73
N TYR A 129 19.95 -3.91 -0.43
CA TYR A 129 19.49 -4.97 -1.32
C TYR A 129 19.83 -4.71 -2.78
N ASN A 130 20.72 -5.55 -3.32
CA ASN A 130 21.01 -5.58 -4.76
C ASN A 130 19.95 -6.43 -5.47
N PHE A 131 18.73 -5.91 -5.56
CA PHE A 131 17.66 -6.58 -6.28
C PHE A 131 17.93 -6.49 -7.78
N ASN A 132 18.04 -7.63 -8.47
CA ASN A 132 17.97 -7.67 -9.93
C ASN A 132 16.52 -7.41 -10.35
N PHE A 133 15.98 -6.20 -10.12
CA PHE A 133 14.58 -5.90 -10.39
C PHE A 133 14.40 -5.31 -11.78
N ASN A 134 13.78 -6.10 -12.66
CA ASN A 134 13.45 -5.72 -14.03
C ASN A 134 11.97 -5.97 -14.33
N LEU A 135 11.53 -5.62 -15.54
CA LEU A 135 10.13 -5.73 -15.94
C LEU A 135 9.65 -7.18 -15.94
N ASP A 136 10.50 -8.13 -16.37
CA ASP A 136 10.16 -9.56 -16.39
C ASP A 136 9.88 -10.10 -14.98
N ILE A 137 10.67 -9.67 -14.00
CA ILE A 137 10.48 -10.02 -12.59
C ILE A 137 9.21 -9.38 -12.03
N PHE A 138 8.95 -8.12 -12.37
CA PHE A 138 7.70 -7.46 -11.97
C PHE A 138 6.46 -8.16 -12.55
N ASP A 139 6.50 -8.57 -13.82
CA ASP A 139 5.40 -9.30 -14.44
C ASP A 139 5.26 -10.73 -13.90
N SER A 140 6.36 -11.38 -13.55
CA SER A 140 6.34 -12.69 -12.89
C SER A 140 5.75 -12.59 -11.49
N LEU A 141 6.15 -11.60 -10.70
CA LEU A 141 5.57 -11.29 -9.40
C LEU A 141 4.07 -11.04 -9.51
N LYS A 142 3.64 -10.27 -10.53
CA LYS A 142 2.23 -9.99 -10.81
C LYS A 142 1.44 -11.28 -11.08
N LYS A 143 1.94 -12.16 -11.95
CA LYS A 143 1.30 -13.46 -12.27
C LYS A 143 1.17 -14.32 -11.01
N MET A 144 2.26 -14.54 -10.29
CA MET A 144 2.23 -15.35 -9.07
C MET A 144 1.32 -14.74 -8.00
N TYR A 145 1.31 -13.41 -7.86
CA TYR A 145 0.44 -12.73 -6.93
C TYR A 145 -1.05 -12.93 -7.28
N ILE A 146 -1.41 -12.89 -8.57
CA ILE A 146 -2.77 -13.19 -9.02
C ILE A 146 -3.15 -14.62 -8.65
N GLU A 147 -2.30 -15.60 -8.98
CA GLU A 147 -2.55 -17.03 -8.76
C GLU A 147 -2.75 -17.37 -7.27
N HIS A 148 -1.92 -16.79 -6.40
CA HIS A 148 -1.90 -17.15 -4.98
C HIS A 148 -2.86 -16.33 -4.13
N PHE A 149 -3.12 -15.07 -4.48
CA PHE A 149 -3.78 -14.12 -3.57
C PHE A 149 -5.02 -13.44 -4.15
N MET A 150 -5.31 -13.60 -5.44
CA MET A 150 -6.46 -12.94 -6.09
C MET A 150 -7.48 -13.94 -6.62
N LYS A 151 -8.73 -13.52 -6.70
CA LYS A 151 -9.80 -14.24 -7.39
C LYS A 151 -10.70 -13.26 -8.13
N LEU A 152 -11.22 -13.66 -9.28
CA LEU A 152 -12.26 -12.89 -9.97
C LEU A 152 -13.57 -12.96 -9.18
N ASN A 153 -14.22 -11.82 -9.03
CA ASN A 153 -15.60 -11.77 -8.55
C ASN A 153 -16.60 -11.98 -9.71
N GLN A 154 -17.89 -12.00 -9.40
CA GLN A 154 -18.97 -12.13 -10.39
C GLN A 154 -18.94 -11.04 -11.48
N LYS A 155 -18.35 -9.87 -11.19
CA LYS A 155 -18.18 -8.76 -12.14
C LYS A 155 -16.85 -8.84 -12.91
N LYS A 156 -16.17 -9.99 -12.91
CA LYS A 156 -14.83 -10.20 -13.52
C LYS A 156 -13.75 -9.22 -13.03
N ASN A 157 -13.90 -8.70 -11.82
CA ASN A 157 -12.89 -7.85 -11.18
C ASN A 157 -12.08 -8.67 -10.18
N PHE A 158 -10.76 -8.51 -10.20
CA PHE A 158 -9.88 -9.14 -9.23
C PHE A 158 -10.10 -8.59 -7.81
N LYS A 159 -10.36 -9.49 -6.86
CA LYS A 159 -10.42 -9.19 -5.43
C LYS A 159 -9.44 -10.09 -4.65
N PRO A 160 -8.81 -9.57 -3.57
CA PRO A 160 -8.01 -10.40 -2.69
C PRO A 160 -8.83 -11.56 -2.10
N LYS A 161 -8.24 -12.75 -2.01
CA LYS A 161 -8.83 -13.96 -1.41
C LYS A 161 -8.06 -14.32 -0.14
N ASN A 162 -8.67 -14.19 1.03
CA ASN A 162 -8.10 -14.58 2.33
C ASN A 162 -6.63 -14.16 2.50
N LEU A 163 -6.38 -12.89 2.19
CA LEU A 163 -5.04 -12.35 2.09
C LEU A 163 -4.30 -12.42 3.44
N ASP A 164 -3.09 -12.98 3.37
CA ASP A 164 -2.13 -13.06 4.48
C ASP A 164 -0.83 -12.39 4.03
N MET A 165 -0.50 -11.26 4.67
CA MET A 165 0.64 -10.43 4.24
C MET A 165 1.99 -11.07 4.50
N THR A 166 2.10 -11.95 5.49
CA THR A 166 3.29 -12.75 5.71
C THR A 166 3.59 -13.62 4.50
N LYS A 167 2.55 -14.27 3.93
CA LYS A 167 2.70 -15.10 2.73
C LYS A 167 3.06 -14.30 1.49
N VAL A 168 2.47 -13.11 1.34
CA VAL A 168 2.81 -12.19 0.24
C VAL A 168 4.28 -11.79 0.31
N PHE A 169 4.74 -11.40 1.50
CA PHE A 169 6.13 -10.99 1.71
C PHE A 169 7.09 -12.14 1.46
N ASN A 170 6.76 -13.36 1.92
CA ASN A 170 7.57 -14.54 1.65
C ASN A 170 7.68 -14.85 0.15
N LEU A 171 6.57 -14.72 -0.61
CA LEU A 171 6.59 -14.87 -2.07
C LEU A 171 7.48 -13.82 -2.74
N PHE A 172 7.32 -12.55 -2.38
CA PHE A 172 8.10 -11.48 -2.99
C PHE A 172 9.58 -11.60 -2.66
N SER A 173 9.88 -11.92 -1.40
CA SER A 173 11.22 -12.20 -0.93
C SER A 173 11.87 -13.33 -1.74
N SER A 174 11.22 -14.50 -1.88
CA SER A 174 11.81 -15.62 -2.62
C SER A 174 12.11 -15.31 -4.08
N MET A 175 11.26 -14.52 -4.75
CA MET A 175 11.48 -14.15 -6.15
C MET A 175 12.56 -13.08 -6.32
N LEU A 176 12.64 -12.13 -5.38
CA LEU A 176 13.60 -11.02 -5.45
C LEU A 176 14.98 -11.40 -4.93
N TYR A 177 15.07 -12.40 -4.04
CA TYR A 177 16.34 -12.92 -3.49
C TYR A 177 16.81 -14.21 -4.14
N ASN A 178 16.22 -14.66 -5.25
CA ASN A 178 16.68 -15.89 -5.91
C ASN A 178 18.09 -15.71 -6.51
N LYS A 179 19.05 -16.15 -5.67
CA LYS A 179 20.45 -16.55 -5.86
C LYS A 179 21.15 -16.01 -7.12
N ILE A 180 22.04 -15.06 -6.89
CA ILE A 180 23.36 -15.12 -7.53
C ILE A 180 23.94 -16.49 -7.13
N ASN A 181 23.85 -17.47 -8.04
CA ASN A 181 24.74 -18.63 -8.02
C ASN A 181 26.02 -18.23 -8.72
#